data_AF-A0A8J5RAY3-F1
#
_entry.id   AF-A0A8J5RAY3-F1
#
_cell.length_a   1.000
_cell.length_b   1.000
_cell.length_c   1.000
_cell.angle_alpha   90.00
_cell.angle_beta   90.00
_cell.angle_gamma   90.00
#
_symmetry.space_group_name_H-M   'P 1'
#
loop_
_entity.id
_entity.type
_entity.pdbx_description
1 polymer ?
#
loop_
_entity_poly.entity_id
_entity_poly.type
_entity_poly.pdbx_seq_one_letter_code
_entity_poly.pdbx_strand_id
1 'polypeptide(L)'
;MAGVGSAVRRLYLSVYNWAVFFGWAQVLYYAVATLLESGHEAVYDAVERPLQFAQTAAFMEILHGLVGLVRSPVSATLPQIGSRLFLTWGVLWSFPETHSHILVTSLVISWSITEVIRYSFFGMKEAFGFTPSWLLWLRYSTFMLLYPTGICSEVGLIYIALPYMKVTRITS
;
A
#
# COMPACT_ATOMS: atom_id res chain seq x y z
N MET A 1 -7.37 -35.71 7.69
CA MET A 1 -7.84 -34.63 6.79
C MET A 1 -7.46 -33.22 7.26
N ALA A 2 -7.03 -32.99 8.51
CA ALA A 2 -6.61 -31.66 9.00
C ALA A 2 -5.32 -31.09 8.37
N GLY A 3 -4.46 -31.94 7.79
CA GLY A 3 -3.19 -31.51 7.17
C GLY A 3 -3.34 -30.90 5.77
N VAL A 4 -4.30 -31.36 4.97
CA VAL A 4 -4.48 -30.92 3.57
C VAL A 4 -5.04 -29.50 3.52
N GLY A 5 -6.02 -29.17 4.37
CA GLY A 5 -6.56 -27.80 4.46
C GLY A 5 -5.51 -26.77 4.91
N SER A 6 -4.59 -27.17 5.79
CA SER A 6 -3.47 -26.33 6.22
C SER A 6 -2.46 -26.07 5.10
N ALA A 7 -2.12 -27.10 4.32
CA ALA A 7 -1.20 -26.98 3.19
C ALA A 7 -1.78 -26.11 2.06
N VAL A 8 -3.05 -26.30 1.71
CA VAL A 8 -3.74 -25.50 0.68
C VAL A 8 -3.82 -24.03 1.08
N ARG A 9 -4.16 -23.75 2.35
CA ARG A 9 -4.17 -22.38 2.89
C ARG A 9 -2.80 -21.72 2.83
N ARG A 10 -1.74 -22.44 3.23
CA ARG A 10 -0.36 -21.93 3.16
C ARG A 10 0.08 -21.64 1.72
N LEU A 11 -0.22 -22.54 0.80
CA LEU A 11 0.10 -22.35 -0.62
C LEU A 11 -0.65 -21.13 -1.20
N TYR A 12 -1.95 -21.02 -0.93
CA TYR A 12 -2.76 -19.87 -1.35
C TYR A 12 -2.19 -18.55 -0.81
N LEU A 13 -1.90 -18.47 0.49
CA LEU A 13 -1.34 -17.26 1.10
C LEU A 13 0.07 -16.95 0.57
N SER A 14 0.88 -17.97 0.31
CA SER A 14 2.21 -17.78 -0.27
C SER A 14 2.12 -17.19 -1.68
N VAL A 15 1.31 -17.79 -2.57
CA VAL A 15 1.09 -17.29 -3.93
C VAL A 15 0.52 -15.87 -3.90
N TYR A 16 -0.45 -15.63 -3.02
CA TYR A 16 -1.05 -14.32 -2.82
C TYR A 16 0.00 -13.27 -2.41
N ASN A 17 0.79 -13.54 -1.37
CA ASN A 17 1.81 -12.61 -0.88
C ASN A 17 2.86 -12.30 -1.96
N TRP A 18 3.27 -13.29 -2.76
CA TRP A 18 4.19 -13.08 -3.87
C TRP A 18 3.57 -12.26 -5.01
N ALA A 19 2.31 -12.53 -5.37
CA ALA A 19 1.61 -11.75 -6.39
C ALA A 19 1.49 -10.27 -5.98
N VAL A 20 1.13 -10.01 -4.71
CA VAL A 20 1.00 -8.65 -4.20
C VAL A 20 2.37 -7.97 -4.04
N PHE A 21 3.41 -8.73 -3.67
CA PHE A 21 4.80 -8.23 -3.70
C PHE A 21 5.19 -7.72 -5.09
N PHE A 22 4.95 -8.51 -6.14
CA PHE A 22 5.25 -8.08 -7.51
C PHE A 22 4.41 -6.88 -7.94
N GLY A 23 3.14 -6.82 -7.53
CA GLY A 23 2.28 -5.66 -7.77
C GLY A 23 2.87 -4.37 -7.18
N TRP A 24 3.26 -4.37 -5.91
CA TRP A 24 3.87 -3.20 -5.27
C TRP A 24 5.28 -2.89 -5.79
N ALA A 25 6.06 -3.91 -6.15
CA ALA A 25 7.37 -3.69 -6.79
C ALA A 25 7.22 -3.02 -8.16
N GLN A 26 6.19 -3.38 -8.92
CA GLN A 26 5.84 -2.74 -10.19
C GLN A 26 5.40 -1.28 -9.98
N VAL A 27 4.58 -1.00 -8.96
CA VAL A 27 4.23 0.39 -8.59
C VAL A 27 5.48 1.20 -8.28
N LEU A 28 6.40 0.66 -7.46
CA LEU A 28 7.64 1.33 -7.11
C LEU A 28 8.52 1.58 -8.33
N TYR A 29 8.64 0.58 -9.21
CA TYR A 29 9.43 0.69 -10.43
C TYR A 29 8.91 1.81 -11.33
N TYR A 30 7.61 1.83 -11.63
CA TYR A 30 7.01 2.89 -12.44
C TYR A 30 7.08 4.27 -11.77
N ALA A 31 6.92 4.33 -10.43
CA ALA A 31 7.05 5.58 -9.70
C ALA A 31 8.45 6.18 -9.84
N VAL A 32 9.49 5.36 -9.63
CA VAL A 32 10.89 5.81 -9.68
C VAL A 32 11.32 6.09 -11.13
N ALA A 33 10.97 5.24 -12.08
CA ALA A 33 11.30 5.44 -13.49
C ALA A 33 10.70 6.75 -14.01
N THR A 34 9.41 6.98 -13.75
CA THR A 34 8.72 8.20 -14.21
C THR A 34 9.24 9.45 -13.50
N LEU A 35 9.59 9.34 -12.21
CA LEU A 35 10.19 10.45 -11.47
C LEU A 35 11.54 10.88 -12.06
N LEU A 36 12.35 9.91 -12.52
CA LEU A 36 13.66 10.18 -13.13
C LEU A 36 13.55 10.71 -14.56
N GLU A 37 12.56 10.25 -15.34
CA GLU A 37 12.40 10.63 -16.75
C GLU A 37 11.60 11.93 -16.94
N SER A 38 10.45 12.03 -16.27
CA SER A 38 9.42 13.04 -16.55
C SER A 38 9.11 13.93 -15.34
N GLY A 39 9.72 13.65 -14.18
CA GLY A 39 9.50 14.39 -12.94
C GLY A 39 8.24 13.96 -12.19
N HIS A 40 7.97 14.66 -11.09
CA HIS A 40 6.96 14.26 -10.10
C HIS A 40 5.50 14.40 -10.56
N GLU A 41 5.22 15.23 -11.57
CA GLU A 41 3.85 15.46 -12.05
C GLU A 41 3.29 14.27 -12.83
N ALA A 42 4.12 13.56 -13.58
CA ALA A 42 3.71 12.41 -14.39
C ALA A 42 3.68 11.08 -13.60
N VAL A 43 4.21 11.07 -12.38
CA VAL A 43 4.33 9.85 -11.56
C VAL A 43 2.97 9.24 -11.28
N TYR A 44 1.97 10.07 -10.95
CA TYR A 44 0.65 9.55 -10.59
C TYR A 44 -0.03 8.86 -11.78
N ASP A 45 0.03 9.46 -12.97
CA ASP A 45 -0.58 8.90 -14.19
C ASP A 45 -0.01 7.52 -14.55
N ALA A 46 1.30 7.33 -14.34
CA ALA A 46 1.97 6.05 -14.60
C ALA A 46 1.63 4.97 -13.57
N VAL A 47 1.38 5.37 -12.32
CA VAL A 47 1.20 4.44 -11.19
C VAL A 47 -0.26 4.25 -10.78
N GLU A 48 -1.21 5.03 -11.31
CA GLU A 48 -2.61 5.00 -10.91
C GLU A 48 -3.20 3.59 -10.98
N ARG A 49 -3.14 2.95 -12.16
CA ARG A 49 -3.69 1.60 -12.36
C ARG A 49 -3.04 0.57 -11.44
N PRO A 50 -1.70 0.41 -11.41
CA PRO A 50 -1.09 -0.59 -10.54
C PRO A 50 -1.28 -0.26 -9.05
N LEU A 51 -1.36 1.02 -8.66
CA LEU A 51 -1.66 1.44 -7.29
C LEU A 51 -3.08 1.02 -6.87
N GLN A 52 -4.08 1.22 -7.72
CA GLN A 52 -5.46 0.80 -7.45
C GLN A 52 -5.54 -0.72 -7.26
N PHE A 53 -4.94 -1.50 -8.16
CA PHE A 53 -4.89 -2.96 -8.01
C PHE A 53 -4.19 -3.39 -6.71
N ALA A 54 -3.07 -2.76 -6.37
CA ALA A 54 -2.31 -3.07 -5.16
C ALA A 54 -3.10 -2.73 -3.87
N GLN A 55 -3.86 -1.64 -3.88
CA GLN A 55 -4.73 -1.24 -2.77
C GLN A 55 -5.96 -2.16 -2.64
N THR A 56 -6.57 -2.58 -3.75
CA THR A 56 -7.66 -3.57 -3.72
C THR A 56 -7.17 -4.91 -3.18
N ALA A 57 -5.93 -5.29 -3.49
CA ALA A 57 -5.32 -6.45 -2.84
C ALA A 57 -5.16 -6.25 -1.32
N ALA A 58 -4.69 -5.09 -0.85
CA ALA A 58 -4.62 -4.83 0.58
C ALA A 58 -6.00 -4.97 1.29
N PHE A 59 -7.11 -4.68 0.62
CA PHE A 59 -8.45 -4.94 1.15
C PHE A 59 -8.78 -6.44 1.28
N MET A 60 -8.38 -7.27 0.31
CA MET A 60 -8.57 -8.73 0.41
C MET A 60 -7.86 -9.33 1.63
N GLU A 61 -6.76 -8.73 2.09
CA GLU A 61 -6.05 -9.15 3.30
C GLU A 61 -6.90 -8.96 4.57
N ILE A 62 -7.71 -7.90 4.63
CA ILE A 62 -8.68 -7.68 5.72
C ILE A 62 -9.74 -8.77 5.69
N LEU A 63 -10.25 -9.11 4.49
CA LEU A 63 -11.22 -10.19 4.35
C LEU A 63 -10.63 -11.53 4.81
N HIS A 64 -9.36 -11.81 4.50
CA HIS A 64 -8.67 -12.99 5.03
C HIS A 64 -8.57 -12.96 6.56
N GLY A 65 -8.31 -11.80 7.17
CA GLY A 65 -8.34 -11.63 8.62
C GLY A 65 -9.72 -11.87 9.23
N LEU A 66 -10.77 -11.30 8.62
CA LEU A 66 -12.18 -11.41 9.05
C LEU A 66 -12.72 -12.84 8.95
N VAL A 67 -12.35 -13.56 7.87
CA VAL A 67 -12.75 -14.97 7.65
C VAL A 67 -11.92 -15.94 8.51
N GLY A 68 -10.92 -15.44 9.26
CA GLY A 68 -10.04 -16.27 10.11
C GLY A 68 -8.95 -17.03 9.34
N LEU A 69 -8.73 -16.69 8.06
CA LEU A 69 -7.64 -17.19 7.22
C LEU A 69 -6.27 -16.67 7.66
N VAL A 70 -6.19 -15.62 8.48
CA VAL A 70 -4.96 -15.18 9.16
C VAL A 70 -5.33 -14.70 10.57
N ARG A 71 -4.48 -14.99 11.56
CA ARG A 71 -4.59 -14.37 12.89
C ARG A 71 -4.10 -12.92 12.78
N SER A 72 -4.99 -12.01 12.40
CA SER A 72 -4.71 -10.58 12.40
C SER A 72 -5.66 -9.87 13.37
N PRO A 73 -5.17 -8.94 14.22
CA PRO A 73 -6.03 -8.08 15.02
C PRO A 73 -6.75 -7.09 14.09
N VAL A 74 -7.89 -7.52 13.56
CA VAL A 74 -8.65 -6.81 12.51
C VAL A 74 -8.97 -5.36 12.91
N SER A 75 -9.22 -5.12 14.20
CA SER A 75 -9.49 -3.78 14.75
C SER A 75 -8.32 -2.80 14.60
N ALA A 76 -7.07 -3.29 14.57
CA ALA A 76 -5.89 -2.45 14.38
C ALA A 76 -5.56 -2.24 12.89
N THR A 77 -5.85 -3.21 12.03
CA THR A 77 -5.58 -3.12 10.58
C THR A 77 -6.62 -2.31 9.82
N LEU A 78 -7.86 -2.24 10.33
CA LEU A 78 -8.96 -1.51 9.71
C LEU A 78 -8.68 0.00 9.57
N PRO A 79 -8.29 0.74 10.63
CA PRO A 79 -7.98 2.16 10.49
C PRO A 79 -6.78 2.42 9.57
N GLN A 80 -5.76 1.55 9.63
CA GLN A 80 -4.52 1.71 8.88
C GLN A 80 -4.73 1.55 7.37
N ILE A 81 -5.48 0.55 6.94
CA ILE A 81 -5.81 0.34 5.53
C ILE A 81 -6.94 1.27 5.08
N GLY A 82 -7.90 1.56 5.96
CA GLY A 82 -8.97 2.52 5.74
C GLY A 82 -8.45 3.91 5.39
N SER A 83 -7.42 4.40 6.10
CA SER A 83 -6.76 5.68 5.77
C SER A 83 -6.23 5.68 4.33
N ARG A 84 -5.55 4.61 3.92
CA ARG A 84 -4.96 4.48 2.58
C ARG A 84 -5.99 4.36 1.48
N LEU A 85 -7.06 3.61 1.72
CA LEU A 85 -8.18 3.51 0.79
C LEU A 85 -8.90 4.85 0.64
N PHE A 86 -9.13 5.56 1.74
CA PHE A 86 -9.72 6.89 1.70
C PHE A 86 -8.85 7.88 0.92
N LEU A 87 -7.52 7.83 1.07
CA LEU A 87 -6.63 8.68 0.29
C LEU A 87 -6.58 8.31 -1.18
N THR A 88 -6.54 7.02 -1.52
CA THR A 88 -6.46 6.57 -2.91
C THR A 88 -7.78 6.79 -3.66
N TRP A 89 -8.90 6.33 -3.09
CA TRP A 89 -10.21 6.38 -3.73
C TRP A 89 -11.04 7.61 -3.37
N GLY A 90 -10.82 8.20 -2.20
CA GLY A 90 -11.56 9.37 -1.74
C GLY A 90 -10.91 10.69 -2.12
N VAL A 91 -9.57 10.80 -2.00
CA VAL A 91 -8.84 12.03 -2.31
C VAL A 91 -8.29 12.01 -3.72
N LEU A 92 -7.38 11.08 -4.02
CA LEU A 92 -6.67 11.04 -5.31
C LEU A 92 -7.62 10.80 -6.48
N TRP A 93 -8.58 9.87 -6.36
CA TRP A 93 -9.59 9.67 -7.42
C TRP A 93 -10.55 10.85 -7.59
N SER A 94 -10.91 11.55 -6.51
CA SER A 94 -11.89 12.65 -6.56
C SER A 94 -11.28 13.99 -6.98
N PHE A 95 -9.99 14.21 -6.75
CA PHE A 95 -9.29 15.48 -6.99
C PHE A 95 -8.06 15.29 -7.87
N PRO A 96 -8.22 15.25 -9.20
CA PRO A 96 -7.11 15.15 -10.16
C PRO A 96 -6.07 16.28 -10.00
N GLU A 97 -6.49 17.43 -9.50
CA GLU A 97 -5.64 18.60 -9.26
C GLU A 97 -4.55 18.34 -8.21
N THR A 98 -4.70 17.30 -7.39
CA THR A 98 -3.70 16.91 -6.40
C THR A 98 -2.57 16.05 -6.96
N HIS A 99 -2.73 15.49 -8.17
CA HIS A 99 -1.80 14.51 -8.76
C HIS A 99 -0.42 15.09 -9.05
N SER A 100 -0.36 16.37 -9.41
CA SER A 100 0.90 17.06 -9.73
C SER A 100 1.74 17.39 -8.49
N HIS A 101 1.20 17.25 -7.27
CA HIS A 101 1.96 17.57 -6.08
C HIS A 101 3.02 16.52 -5.74
N ILE A 102 4.24 17.00 -5.42
CA ILE A 102 5.36 16.16 -4.96
C ILE A 102 5.01 15.24 -3.77
N LEU A 103 4.02 15.64 -2.96
CA LEU A 103 3.52 14.83 -1.83
C LEU A 103 2.88 13.52 -2.30
N VAL A 104 2.24 13.49 -3.48
CA VAL A 104 1.71 12.25 -4.07
C VAL A 104 2.83 11.30 -4.41
N THR A 105 3.87 11.79 -5.08
CA THR A 105 5.06 11.00 -5.42
C THR A 105 5.73 10.44 -4.16
N SER A 106 5.96 11.28 -3.14
CA SER A 106 6.53 10.86 -1.85
C SER A 106 5.66 9.80 -1.16
N LEU A 107 4.34 9.98 -1.15
CA LEU A 107 3.39 9.05 -0.56
C LEU A 107 3.42 7.69 -1.26
N VAL A 108 3.35 7.68 -2.60
CA VAL A 108 3.33 6.45 -3.42
C VAL A 108 4.63 5.67 -3.25
N ILE A 109 5.78 6.34 -3.25
CA ILE A 109 7.08 5.70 -3.02
C ILE A 109 7.16 5.13 -1.60
N SER A 110 6.77 5.91 -0.60
CA SER A 110 6.81 5.48 0.81
C SER A 110 5.91 4.27 1.07
N TRP A 111 4.69 4.28 0.54
CA TRP A 111 3.79 3.14 0.59
C TRP A 111 4.38 1.95 -0.14
N SER A 112 4.85 2.12 -1.37
CA SER A 112 5.36 1.00 -2.16
C SER A 112 6.56 0.31 -1.51
N ILE A 113 7.52 1.05 -0.97
CA ILE A 113 8.66 0.47 -0.25
C ILE A 113 8.19 -0.30 0.99
N THR A 114 7.29 0.30 1.78
CA THR A 114 6.75 -0.33 3.00
C THR A 114 6.06 -1.66 2.67
N GLU A 115 5.25 -1.67 1.61
CA GLU A 115 4.47 -2.84 1.20
C GLU A 115 5.36 -3.92 0.58
N VAL A 116 6.31 -3.57 -0.28
CA VAL A 116 7.30 -4.51 -0.84
C VAL A 116 8.02 -5.26 0.28
N ILE A 117 8.46 -4.56 1.33
CA ILE A 117 9.14 -5.18 2.48
C ILE A 117 8.17 -6.07 3.26
N ARG A 118 6.94 -5.62 3.48
CA ARG A 118 5.91 -6.39 4.22
C ARG A 118 5.56 -7.69 3.51
N TYR A 119 5.29 -7.64 2.21
CA TYR A 119 4.94 -8.82 1.43
C TYR A 119 6.13 -9.75 1.21
N SER A 120 7.36 -9.22 1.10
CA SER A 120 8.57 -10.06 1.15
C SER A 120 8.68 -10.85 2.45
N PHE A 121 8.40 -10.19 3.58
CA PHE A 121 8.42 -10.81 4.90
C PHE A 121 7.36 -11.91 5.02
N PHE A 122 6.12 -11.65 4.61
CA PHE A 122 5.05 -12.65 4.64
C PHE A 122 5.27 -13.78 3.63
N GLY A 123 5.74 -13.47 2.43
CA GLY A 123 6.07 -14.45 1.39
C GLY A 123 7.14 -15.44 1.85
N MET A 124 8.23 -14.95 2.47
CA MET A 124 9.28 -15.82 3.01
C MET A 124 8.81 -16.62 4.21
N LYS A 125 8.05 -16.02 5.12
CA LYS A 125 7.51 -16.71 6.30
C LYS A 125 6.63 -17.90 5.90
N GLU A 126 5.76 -17.73 4.89
CA GLU A 126 4.86 -18.82 4.49
C GLU A 126 5.49 -19.81 3.52
N ALA A 127 6.47 -19.39 2.70
CA ALA A 127 7.18 -20.29 1.79
C ALA A 127 8.22 -21.16 2.52
N PHE A 128 8.96 -20.59 3.47
CA PHE A 128 10.12 -21.25 4.08
C PHE A 128 9.93 -21.57 5.57
N GLY A 129 8.89 -21.05 6.23
CA GLY A 129 8.62 -21.28 7.65
C GLY A 129 9.58 -20.56 8.61
N PHE A 130 10.59 -19.86 8.09
CA PHE A 130 11.50 -18.99 8.83
C PHE A 130 11.53 -17.60 8.21
N THR A 131 11.90 -16.59 9.00
CA THR A 131 12.08 -15.24 8.47
C THR A 131 13.50 -14.76 8.76
N PRO A 132 14.29 -14.43 7.73
CA PRO A 132 15.66 -13.98 7.93
C PRO A 132 15.72 -12.68 8.74
N SER A 133 16.68 -12.59 9.67
CA SER A 133 16.84 -11.45 10.58
C SER A 133 17.08 -10.11 9.85
N TRP A 134 17.67 -10.15 8.64
CA TRP A 134 17.90 -8.96 7.83
C TRP A 134 16.61 -8.32 7.29
N LEU A 135 15.55 -9.09 7.01
CA LEU A 135 14.23 -8.53 6.65
C LEU A 135 13.54 -7.88 7.83
N LEU A 136 13.71 -8.47 9.02
CA LEU A 136 13.23 -7.87 10.27
C LEU A 136 13.89 -6.52 10.47
N TRP A 137 15.21 -6.47 10.35
CA TRP A 137 15.96 -5.23 10.43
C TRP A 137 15.52 -4.21 9.37
N LEU A 138 15.41 -4.63 8.11
CA LEU A 138 14.96 -3.75 7.02
C LEU A 138 13.58 -3.18 7.31
N ARG A 139 12.63 -4.01 7.76
CA ARG A 139 11.28 -3.59 8.14
C ARG A 139 11.29 -2.54 9.24
N TYR A 140 12.07 -2.72 10.30
CA TYR A 140 12.11 -1.75 11.41
C TYR A 140 12.83 -0.46 11.02
N SER A 141 13.93 -0.55 10.27
CA SER A 141 14.71 0.60 9.80
C SER A 141 13.91 1.46 8.82
N THR A 142 13.25 0.84 7.82
CA THR A 142 12.43 1.60 6.89
C THR A 142 11.16 2.13 7.54
N PHE A 143 10.57 1.41 8.49
CA PHE A 143 9.40 1.90 9.21
C PHE A 143 9.69 3.21 9.96
N MET A 144 10.86 3.34 10.60
CA MET A 144 11.24 4.59 11.29
C MET A 144 11.34 5.81 10.36
N LEU A 145 11.74 5.62 9.10
CA LEU A 145 11.89 6.72 8.13
C LEU A 145 10.65 6.95 7.27
N LEU A 146 9.98 5.86 6.87
CA LEU A 146 8.83 5.89 5.97
C LEU A 146 7.53 6.23 6.69
N TYR A 147 7.43 5.95 7.99
CA TYR A 147 6.23 6.25 8.76
C TYR A 147 6.00 7.77 8.92
N PRO A 148 7.02 8.59 9.31
CA PRO A 148 6.84 10.04 9.36
C PRO A 148 6.59 10.65 7.99
N THR A 149 7.32 10.22 6.96
CA THR A 149 7.16 10.73 5.60
C THR A 149 5.81 10.35 4.99
N GLY A 150 5.33 9.14 5.27
CA GLY A 150 3.98 8.69 4.92
C GLY A 150 2.93 9.58 5.55
N ILE A 151 2.89 9.69 6.89
CA ILE A 151 1.87 10.49 7.60
C ILE A 151 1.92 11.98 7.18
N CYS A 152 3.11 12.56 7.06
CA CYS A 152 3.24 13.95 6.60
C CYS A 152 2.66 14.14 5.19
N SER A 153 2.87 13.17 4.29
CA SER A 153 2.33 13.22 2.93
C SER A 153 0.82 12.99 2.92
N GLU A 154 0.29 12.07 3.75
CA GLU A 154 -1.14 11.84 3.93
C GLU A 154 -1.87 13.10 4.42
N VAL A 155 -1.39 13.69 5.51
CA VAL A 155 -1.99 14.89 6.10
C VAL A 155 -1.83 16.10 5.17
N GLY A 156 -0.68 16.23 4.51
CA GLY A 156 -0.44 17.30 3.54
C GLY A 156 -1.38 17.23 2.34
N LEU A 157 -1.64 16.03 1.81
CA LEU A 157 -2.59 15.83 0.71
C LEU A 157 -4.03 16.14 1.11
N ILE A 158 -4.46 15.71 2.30
CA ILE A 158 -5.79 16.07 2.82
C ILE A 158 -5.90 17.59 2.97
N TYR A 159 -4.86 18.25 3.49
CA TYR A 159 -4.85 19.69 3.65
C TYR A 159 -4.97 20.45 2.32
N ILE A 160 -4.27 19.98 1.29
CA ILE A 160 -4.35 20.54 -0.07
C ILE A 160 -5.73 20.25 -0.69
N ALA A 161 -6.33 19.09 -0.43
CA ALA A 161 -7.65 18.74 -0.93
C ALA A 161 -8.81 19.48 -0.23
N LEU A 162 -8.64 19.93 1.02
CA LEU A 162 -9.67 20.64 1.81
C LEU A 162 -10.31 21.85 1.10
N PRO A 163 -9.57 22.80 0.48
CA PRO A 163 -10.18 23.89 -0.26
C PRO A 163 -11.05 23.41 -1.43
N TYR A 164 -10.61 22.39 -2.19
CA TYR A 164 -11.36 21.83 -3.31
C TYR A 164 -12.63 21.07 -2.85
N MET A 165 -12.55 20.37 -1.71
CA MET A 165 -13.71 19.72 -1.08
C MET A 165 -14.78 20.74 -0.65
N LYS A 166 -14.37 21.91 -0.13
CA LYS A 166 -15.32 22.96 0.28
C LYS A 166 -16.03 23.59 -0.91
N VAL A 167 -15.33 23.83 -2.02
CA VAL A 167 -15.92 24.43 -3.24
C VAL A 167 -16.98 23.51 -3.84
N THR A 168 -16.68 22.22 -3.95
CA THR A 168 -17.61 21.21 -4.52
C THR A 168 -18.90 21.08 -3.68
N ARG A 169 -18.79 21.20 -2.34
CA ARG A 169 -19.95 21.12 -1.43
C ARG A 169 -20.83 22.39 -1.44
N ILE A 170 -20.34 23.51 -1.95
CA ILE A 170 -21.09 24.78 -2.04
C ILE A 170 -21.84 24.90 -3.39
N THR A 171 -21.44 24.12 -4.40
CA THR A 171 -22.05 24.12 -5.74
C THR A 171 -23.05 22.99 -5.99
N SER A 172 -23.29 22.13 -4.98
CA SER A 172 -24.32 21.07 -5.00
C SER A 172 -25.51 21.49 -4.13
#